data_AF-E2AQD6-F1
#
_entry.id   AF-E2AQD6-F1
#
_cell.length_a   1.000
_cell.length_b   1.000
_cell.length_c   1.000
_cell.angle_alpha   90.00
_cell.angle_beta   90.00
_cell.angle_gamma   90.00
#
_symmetry.space_group_name_H-M   'P 1'
#
loop_
_entity.id
_entity.type
_entity.pdbx_description
1 polymer ?
#
loop_
_entity_poly.entity_id
_entity_poly.type
_entity_poly.pdbx_seq_one_letter_code
_entity_poly.pdbx_strand_id
1 'polypeptide(L)'
;VSWMRKRDMHILSAGTLMYTSDLRFQVIHPEKSENWTLQIKSPQERDSGVYECQVSTESKMSLNYSLNVIDDPTFHEVALEYPATGRKKGLDNG
;
A
#
# COMPACT_ATOMS: atom_id res chain seq x y z
N VAL A 1 4.35 -3.77 -8.64
CA VAL A 1 3.55 -2.92 -7.74
C VAL A 1 4.49 -1.95 -7.03
N SER A 2 4.11 -0.69 -6.83
CA SER A 2 4.89 0.28 -6.05
C SER A 2 4.00 1.02 -5.06
N TRP A 3 4.56 1.36 -3.91
CA TRP A 3 3.85 2.11 -2.86
C TRP A 3 4.44 3.51 -2.72
N MET A 4 3.57 4.50 -2.59
CA MET A 4 3.94 5.92 -2.46
C MET A 4 3.10 6.59 -1.38
N ARG A 5 3.74 7.44 -0.57
CA ARG A 5 3.03 8.34 0.35
C ARG A 5 2.65 9.62 -0.39
N LYS A 6 1.35 9.94 -0.45
CA LYS A 6 0.85 11.03 -1.31
C LYS A 6 1.21 12.43 -0.83
N ARG A 7 1.29 12.65 0.49
CA ARG A 7 1.46 13.99 1.06
C ARG A 7 2.75 14.69 0.58
N ASP A 8 3.78 13.91 0.30
CA ASP A 8 5.12 14.39 -0.07
C ASP A 8 5.69 13.64 -1.28
N MET A 9 4.85 12.87 -1.98
CA MET A 9 5.22 12.08 -3.16
C MET A 9 6.42 11.16 -2.92
N HIS A 10 6.61 10.72 -1.67
CA HIS A 10 7.74 9.87 -1.30
C HIS A 10 7.47 8.43 -1.72
N ILE A 11 8.31 7.90 -2.61
CA ILE A 11 8.26 6.49 -3.01
C ILE A 11 8.74 5.65 -1.82
N LEU A 12 7.89 4.74 -1.34
CA LEU A 12 8.21 3.85 -0.23
C LEU A 12 8.85 2.56 -0.73
N SER A 13 8.32 1.99 -1.82
CA SER A 13 8.82 0.75 -2.40
C SER A 13 8.50 0.60 -3.89
N ALA A 14 9.29 -0.23 -4.58
CA ALA A 14 8.97 -0.80 -5.89
C ALA A 14 9.19 -2.32 -5.84
N GLY A 15 8.10 -3.08 -5.93
CA GLY A 15 8.12 -4.50 -5.62
C GLY A 15 8.53 -4.72 -4.16
N THR A 16 9.47 -5.62 -3.93
CA THR A 16 10.06 -5.89 -2.61
C THR A 16 11.22 -4.95 -2.24
N LEU A 17 11.64 -4.08 -3.16
CA LEU A 17 12.70 -3.10 -2.90
C LEU A 17 12.15 -1.88 -2.15
N MET A 18 12.72 -1.58 -0.99
CA MET A 18 12.38 -0.42 -0.16
C MET A 18 13.25 0.80 -0.52
N TYR A 19 12.62 1.97 -0.70
CA TYR A 19 13.30 3.25 -0.95
C TYR A 19 13.38 4.13 0.30
N THR A 20 12.48 3.94 1.26
CA THR A 20 12.57 4.60 2.57
C THR A 20 13.56 3.88 3.47
N SER A 21 14.26 4.64 4.32
CA SER A 21 15.12 4.12 5.38
C SER A 21 14.38 3.87 6.70
N ASP A 22 13.09 4.24 6.79
CA ASP A 22 12.26 3.96 7.97
C ASP A 22 11.91 2.47 8.02
N LEU A 23 12.60 1.75 8.92
CA LEU A 23 12.51 0.28 9.08
C LEU A 23 11.12 -0.23 9.51
N ARG A 24 10.23 0.68 9.91
CA ARG A 24 8.83 0.35 10.23
C ARG A 24 8.03 -0.03 8.99
N PHE A 25 8.41 0.48 7.82
CA PHE A 25 7.75 0.18 6.55
C PHE A 25 8.32 -1.08 5.94
N GLN A 26 7.46 -2.01 5.55
CA GLN A 26 7.85 -3.27 4.89
C GLN A 26 6.84 -3.63 3.80
N VAL A 27 7.29 -4.34 2.78
CA VAL A 27 6.40 -4.98 1.81
C VAL A 27 6.31 -6.47 2.14
N ILE A 28 5.10 -6.95 2.35
CA ILE A 28 4.81 -8.38 2.46
C ILE A 28 4.25 -8.85 1.12
N HIS A 29 4.92 -9.86 0.55
CA HIS A 29 4.52 -10.52 -0.68
C HIS A 29 4.82 -12.02 -0.57
N PRO A 30 3.85 -12.85 -0.14
CA PRO A 30 4.05 -14.29 -0.06
C PRO A 30 4.39 -14.90 -1.42
N GLU A 31 5.25 -15.92 -1.44
CA GLU A 31 5.61 -16.60 -2.69
C GLU A 31 4.37 -17.08 -3.45
N LYS A 32 4.36 -16.85 -4.78
CA LYS A 32 3.25 -17.21 -5.69
C LYS A 32 1.91 -16.52 -5.38
N SER A 33 1.89 -15.51 -4.51
CA SER A 33 0.70 -14.67 -4.30
C SER A 33 0.64 -13.55 -5.32
N GLU A 34 -0.55 -13.07 -5.64
CA GLU A 34 -0.76 -11.82 -6.37
C GLU A 34 -1.00 -10.63 -5.43
N ASN A 35 -1.07 -10.88 -4.11
CA ASN A 35 -1.30 -9.85 -3.11
C ASN A 35 0.01 -9.11 -2.79
N TRP A 36 -0.11 -7.80 -2.69
CA TRP A 36 0.98 -6.91 -2.29
C TRP A 36 0.53 -6.08 -1.11
N THR A 37 1.21 -6.20 0.02
CA THR A 37 0.82 -5.53 1.26
C THR A 37 1.92 -4.59 1.72
N LEU A 38 1.58 -3.33 1.96
CA LEU A 38 2.43 -2.40 2.70
C LEU A 38 2.11 -2.52 4.19
N GLN A 39 3.09 -2.94 4.98
CA GLN A 39 3.00 -3.05 6.43
C GLN A 39 3.72 -1.87 7.10
N ILE A 40 3.11 -1.30 8.13
CA ILE A 40 3.68 -0.23 8.96
C ILE A 40 3.68 -0.70 10.42
N LYS A 41 4.86 -0.96 10.97
CA LYS A 41 5.08 -1.32 12.37
C LYS A 41 5.08 -0.09 13.27
N SER A 42 4.50 -0.21 14.45
CA SER A 42 4.38 0.86 15.44
C SER A 42 3.94 2.18 14.79
N PRO A 43 2.77 2.19 14.12
CA PRO A 43 2.29 3.37 13.41
C PRO A 43 2.14 4.54 14.37
N GLN A 44 2.35 5.73 13.87
CA GLN A 44 2.30 6.99 14.62
C GLN A 44 1.27 7.90 13.97
N GLU A 45 0.69 8.85 14.70
CA GLU A 45 -0.30 9.78 14.13
C GLU A 45 0.20 10.49 12.86
N ARG A 46 1.50 10.79 12.79
CA ARG A 46 2.18 11.38 11.62
C ARG A 46 2.18 10.50 10.37
N ASP A 47 1.89 9.21 10.50
CA ASP A 47 1.79 8.28 9.38
C ASP A 47 0.38 8.29 8.77
N SER A 48 -0.60 8.95 9.41
CA SER A 48 -1.91 9.19 8.83
C SER A 48 -1.80 9.96 7.50
N GLY A 49 -2.68 9.61 6.56
CA GLY A 49 -2.71 10.21 5.24
C GLY A 49 -3.02 9.19 4.14
N VAL A 50 -2.85 9.61 2.89
CA VAL A 50 -3.13 8.77 1.73
C VAL A 50 -1.86 8.08 1.24
N TYR A 51 -1.96 6.77 1.05
CA TYR A 51 -0.96 5.92 0.42
C TYR A 51 -1.50 5.44 -0.91
N GLU A 52 -0.68 5.52 -1.96
CA GLU A 52 -1.04 5.07 -3.30
C GLU A 52 -0.26 3.80 -3.63
N CYS A 53 -0.99 2.78 -4.07
CA CYS A 53 -0.45 1.57 -4.68
C CYS A 53 -0.60 1.67 -6.20
N GLN A 54 0.51 1.59 -6.93
CA GLN A 54 0.54 1.64 -8.39
C GLN A 54 0.92 0.29 -8.99
N VAL A 55 0.26 -0.09 -10.08
CA VAL A 55 0.58 -1.28 -10.88
C VAL A 55 0.98 -0.86 -12.28
N SER A 56 2.19 -1.26 -12.68
CA SER A 56 2.75 -1.00 -14.01
C SER A 56 2.15 -1.97 -15.04
N THR A 57 0.89 -1.75 -15.39
CA THR A 57 0.21 -2.39 -16.53
C THR A 57 0.12 -1.44 -17.73
N GLU A 58 -0.26 -1.94 -18.90
CA GLU A 58 -0.39 -1.17 -20.15
C GLU A 58 -1.28 0.08 -20.01
N SER A 59 -2.34 -0.01 -19.18
CA SER A 59 -2.96 1.17 -18.56
C SER A 59 -2.49 1.27 -17.10
N LYS A 60 -2.00 2.44 -16.68
CA LYS A 60 -1.61 2.64 -15.26
C LYS A 60 -2.84 2.40 -14.37
N MET A 61 -2.74 1.44 -13.47
CA MET A 61 -3.75 1.21 -12.43
C MET A 61 -3.20 1.71 -11.10
N SER A 62 -4.03 2.43 -10.34
CA SER A 62 -3.67 2.93 -9.01
C SER A 62 -4.83 2.78 -8.04
N LEU A 63 -4.55 2.38 -6.80
CA LEU A 63 -5.48 2.39 -5.68
C LEU A 63 -4.95 3.31 -4.57
N ASN A 64 -5.84 4.15 -4.03
CA ASN A 64 -5.53 5.02 -2.89
C ASN A 64 -6.12 4.41 -1.61
N TYR A 65 -5.32 4.41 -0.55
CA TYR A 65 -5.66 3.95 0.78
C TYR A 65 -5.55 5.13 1.75
N SER A 66 -6.65 5.48 2.41
CA SER A 66 -6.65 6.48 3.48
C SER A 66 -6.37 5.79 4.82
N LEU A 67 -5.22 6.10 5.42
CA LEU A 67 -4.85 5.65 6.75
C LEU A 67 -5.15 6.75 7.77
N ASN A 68 -5.89 6.39 8.81
CA ASN A 68 -6.08 7.22 10.00
C ASN A 68 -5.55 6.46 11.23
N VAL A 69 -4.42 6.92 11.76
CA VAL A 69 -3.83 6.38 12.98
C VAL A 69 -4.35 7.20 14.15
N ILE A 70 -5.04 6.54 15.07
CA ILE A 70 -5.47 7.09 16.35
C ILE A 70 -4.54 6.58 17.46
N ASP A 71 -4.30 7.39 18.49
CA ASP A 71 -3.52 6.97 19.66
C ASP A 71 -4.28 5.90 20.43
N ASP A 72 -4.02 4.64 20.08
CA ASP A 72 -4.52 3.47 20.77
C ASP A 72 -3.33 2.56 21.10
N PRO A 73 -2.99 2.39 22.40
CA PRO A 73 -1.83 1.62 22.82
C PRO A 73 -1.94 0.12 22.48
N THR A 74 -3.10 -0.36 22.03
CA THR A 74 -3.30 -1.76 21.63
C THR A 74 -3.00 -2.03 20.16
N PHE A 75 -2.86 -0.99 19.32
CA PHE A 75 -2.55 -1.14 17.90
C PHE A 75 -1.05 -0.99 17.64
N HIS A 76 -0.41 -2.09 17.26
CA HIS A 76 1.03 -2.12 17.02
C HIS A 76 1.41 -2.19 15.53
N GLU A 77 0.47 -2.42 14.63
CA GLU A 77 0.75 -2.60 13.21
C GLU A 77 -0.48 -2.34 12.32
N VAL A 78 -0.24 -1.87 11.10
CA VAL A 78 -1.25 -1.72 10.05
C VAL A 78 -0.76 -2.34 8.75
N ALA A 79 -1.66 -2.97 8.00
CA ALA A 79 -1.42 -3.54 6.67
C ALA A 79 -2.38 -2.91 5.65
N LEU A 80 -1.83 -2.40 4.54
CA LEU A 80 -2.58 -1.91 3.38
C LEU A 80 -2.40 -2.90 2.24
N GLU A 81 -3.47 -3.61 1.88
CA GLU A 81 -3.40 -4.71 0.91
C GLU A 81 -3.91 -4.29 -0.46
N TYR A 82 -3.13 -4.54 -1.50
CA TYR A 82 -3.57 -4.52 -2.89
C TYR A 82 -4.15 -5.89 -3.28
N PRO A 83 -5.47 -5.99 -3.56
CA PRO A 83 -6.07 -7.25 -3.95
C PRO A 83 -5.67 -7.64 -5.38
N ALA A 84 -5.29 -8.90 -5.54
CA ALA A 84 -5.07 -9.57 -6.83
C ALA A 84 -6.22 -9.38 -7.84
N THR A 85 -7.45 -9.29 -7.36
CA THR A 85 -8.68 -9.22 -8.17
C THR A 85 -8.97 -7.81 -8.70
N GLY A 86 -7.95 -7.14 -9.22
CA GLY A 86 -8.05 -5.90 -9.99
C GLY A 86 -8.64 -6.07 -11.41
N ARG A 87 -9.25 -7.21 -11.74
CA ARG A 87 -10.20 -7.23 -12.86
C ARG A 87 -11.37 -6.35 -12.43
N LYS A 88 -11.42 -5.11 -12.94
CA LYS A 88 -12.70 -4.43 -13.13
C LYS A 88 -13.64 -5.48 -13.73
N LYS A 89 -14.66 -5.91 -12.99
CA LYS A 89 -15.80 -6.57 -13.63
C LYS A 89 -16.23 -5.56 -14.68
N GLY A 90 -16.16 -5.95 -15.95
CA GLY A 90 -16.73 -5.14 -17.01
C GLY A 90 -18.14 -4.76 -16.57
N LEU A 91 -18.50 -3.51 -16.81
CA LEU A 91 -19.91 -3.21 -16.92
C LEU A 91 -20.33 -3.92 -18.22
N ASP A 92 -20.84 -5.14 -18.08
CA ASP A 92 -21.46 -5.88 -19.15
C ASP A 92 -22.71 -5.06 -19.53
N ASN A 93 -22.63 -4.29 -20.61
CA ASN A 93 -23.81 -3.74 -21.25
C ASN A 93 -24.52 -4.92 -21.93
N GLY A 94 -25.60 -5.40 -21.31
CA GLY A 94 -26.55 -6.38 -21.84
C GLY A 94 -27.90 -6.19 -21.18
#